data_AF-A0A6I9VXV6-F1
#
_entry.id   AF-A0A6I9VXV6-F1
#
_cell.length_a   1.000
_cell.length_b   1.000
_cell.length_c   1.000
_cell.angle_alpha   90.00
_cell.angle_beta   90.00
_cell.angle_gamma   90.00
#
_symmetry.space_group_name_H-M   'P 1'
#
loop_
_entity.id
_entity.type
_entity.pdbx_description
1 polymer ?
#
loop_
_entity_poly.entity_id
_entity_poly.type
_entity_poly.pdbx_seq_one_letter_code
_entity_poly.pdbx_strand_id
1 'polypeptide(L)'
;MNVFSQIPSLKILLVDTRNRETVSSEKHRLNELRNKHFLFTYSILDSMTVVSQSICKSLKDYEEKCKNNSKSDQQLLPWLFLKLRRHCIMGQKFVAILHVSNKLLSIITTILEKYGLAAKYTDGERGRYAYVLLPLNATDKFIKNVSKELLAQQFGVTMIDLCCDGVRIE
;
A
#
# COMPACT_ATOMS: atom_id res chain seq x y z
N MET A 1 0.97 3.70 21.39
CA MET A 1 2.10 4.62 21.13
C MET A 1 1.93 5.15 19.73
N ASN A 2 1.51 6.41 19.55
CA ASN A 2 1.36 6.98 18.22
C ASN A 2 2.76 7.35 17.72
N VAL A 3 3.34 6.52 16.85
CA VAL A 3 4.74 6.68 16.40
C VAL A 3 4.91 7.93 15.54
N PHE A 4 3.80 8.52 15.06
CA PHE A 4 3.80 9.73 14.25
C PHE A 4 2.63 10.65 14.62
N SER A 5 2.86 11.65 15.46
CA SER A 5 1.80 12.54 15.95
C SER A 5 1.43 13.67 14.99
N GLN A 6 2.25 13.89 13.95
CA GLN A 6 2.07 14.98 12.98
C GLN A 6 1.61 14.49 11.60
N ILE A 7 1.45 13.17 11.41
CA ILE A 7 0.91 12.63 10.16
C ILE A 7 -0.61 12.79 10.18
N PRO A 8 -1.20 13.52 9.22
CA PRO A 8 -2.64 13.63 9.12
C PRO A 8 -3.24 12.27 8.74
N SER A 9 -4.50 12.06 9.10
CA SER A 9 -5.22 10.87 8.69
C SER A 9 -5.15 10.68 7.17
N LEU A 10 -4.69 9.50 6.74
CA LEU A 10 -4.50 9.17 5.33
C LEU A 10 -5.69 8.35 4.85
N LYS A 11 -6.47 8.93 3.94
CA LYS A 11 -7.54 8.21 3.26
C LYS A 11 -6.95 7.15 2.34
N ILE A 12 -7.46 5.93 2.42
CA ILE A 12 -7.13 4.85 1.50
C ILE A 12 -8.41 4.13 1.04
N LEU A 13 -8.31 3.41 -0.07
CA LEU A 13 -9.33 2.41 -0.43
C LEU A 13 -8.82 1.03 -0.04
N LEU A 14 -9.61 0.32 0.74
CA LEU A 14 -9.48 -1.12 0.95
C LEU A 14 -10.26 -1.84 -0.15
N VAL A 15 -9.54 -2.58 -0.98
CA VAL A 15 -10.11 -3.37 -2.08
C VAL A 15 -10.14 -4.84 -1.67
N ASP A 16 -11.33 -5.44 -1.57
CA ASP A 16 -11.52 -6.88 -1.35
C ASP A 16 -11.59 -7.58 -2.71
N THR A 17 -10.58 -8.38 -3.04
CA THR A 17 -10.53 -9.20 -4.26
C THR A 17 -11.58 -10.31 -4.25
N ARG A 18 -12.18 -10.59 -3.08
CA ARG A 18 -13.05 -11.74 -2.80
C ARG A 18 -12.39 -13.09 -3.07
N ASN A 19 -11.07 -13.11 -3.21
CA ASN A 19 -10.31 -14.35 -3.38
C ASN A 19 -10.42 -15.20 -2.10
N ARG A 20 -10.74 -16.48 -2.28
CA ARG A 20 -10.88 -17.45 -1.18
C ARG A 20 -9.77 -18.50 -1.16
N GLU A 21 -8.70 -18.30 -1.94
CA GLU A 21 -7.55 -19.20 -1.94
C GLU A 21 -6.97 -19.43 -0.52
N THR A 22 -6.46 -20.64 -0.31
CA THR A 22 -5.97 -21.10 0.99
C THR A 22 -4.49 -20.78 1.15
N VAL A 23 -4.15 -20.17 2.29
CA VAL A 23 -2.80 -19.85 2.80
C VAL A 23 -1.72 -20.92 2.56
N SER A 24 -2.11 -22.19 2.58
CA SER A 24 -1.20 -23.33 2.47
C SER A 24 -0.45 -23.39 1.13
N SER A 25 -1.06 -22.97 0.02
CA SER A 25 -0.45 -23.07 -1.31
C SER A 25 0.61 -22.00 -1.58
N GLU A 26 0.46 -20.79 -1.03
CA GLU A 26 1.44 -19.71 -1.20
C GLU A 26 2.70 -19.92 -0.34
N LYS A 27 2.53 -20.34 0.92
CA LYS A 27 3.66 -20.73 1.78
C LYS A 27 4.49 -21.86 1.17
N HIS A 28 3.83 -22.84 0.56
CA HIS A 28 4.51 -23.92 -0.14
C HIS A 28 5.34 -23.39 -1.32
N ARG A 29 4.76 -22.52 -2.14
CA ARG A 29 5.45 -21.88 -3.28
C ARG A 29 6.64 -21.02 -2.85
N LEU A 30 6.51 -20.21 -1.81
CA LEU A 30 7.61 -19.41 -1.29
C LEU A 30 8.74 -20.28 -0.75
N ASN A 31 8.40 -21.35 -0.01
CA ASN A 31 9.39 -22.31 0.47
C ASN A 31 10.08 -23.04 -0.69
N GLU A 32 9.36 -23.44 -1.73
CA GLU A 32 9.96 -24.00 -2.94
C GLU A 32 10.92 -23.02 -3.62
N LEU A 33 10.51 -21.77 -3.79
CA LEU A 33 11.34 -20.73 -4.41
C LEU A 33 12.60 -20.48 -3.58
N ARG A 34 12.46 -20.42 -2.26
CA ARG A 34 13.59 -20.27 -1.33
C ARG A 34 14.55 -21.46 -1.41
N ASN A 35 14.02 -22.68 -1.51
CA ASN A 35 14.84 -23.89 -1.59
C ASN A 35 15.56 -24.00 -2.96
N LYS A 36 14.91 -23.59 -4.04
CA LYS A 36 15.47 -23.61 -5.41
C LYS A 36 16.42 -22.44 -5.69
N HIS A 37 16.16 -21.26 -5.12
CA HIS A 37 16.86 -20.01 -5.40
C HIS A 37 17.08 -19.18 -4.13
N PHE A 38 17.82 -19.75 -3.17
CA PHE A 38 18.04 -19.17 -1.84
C PHE A 38 18.59 -17.74 -1.87
N LEU A 39 19.74 -17.52 -2.53
CA LEU A 39 20.41 -16.22 -2.58
C LEU A 39 19.54 -15.13 -3.25
N PHE A 40 18.84 -15.50 -4.33
CA PHE A 40 17.92 -14.59 -5.01
C PHE A 40 16.75 -14.19 -4.10
N THR A 41 16.12 -15.17 -3.45
CA THR A 41 15.00 -14.94 -2.53
C THR A 41 15.43 -14.02 -1.38
N TYR A 42 16.61 -14.26 -0.81
CA TYR A 42 17.17 -13.45 0.27
C TYR A 42 17.41 -12.00 -0.16
N SER A 43 17.99 -11.78 -1.35
CA SER A 43 18.20 -10.43 -1.90
C SER A 43 16.90 -9.64 -2.07
N ILE A 44 15.80 -10.30 -2.45
CA ILE A 44 14.48 -9.65 -2.54
C ILE A 44 13.96 -9.26 -1.16
N LEU A 45 14.11 -10.13 -0.15
CA LEU A 45 13.71 -9.83 1.24
C LEU A 45 14.53 -8.67 1.83
N ASP A 46 15.82 -8.61 1.57
CA ASP A 46 16.67 -7.46 1.95
C ASP A 46 16.18 -6.18 1.27
N SER A 47 15.85 -6.25 -0.02
CA SER A 47 15.31 -5.11 -0.76
C SER A 47 13.97 -4.62 -0.18
N MET A 48 13.10 -5.52 0.28
CA MET A 48 11.86 -5.17 0.99
C MET A 48 12.14 -4.48 2.33
N THR A 49 13.21 -4.87 3.03
CA THR A 49 13.66 -4.22 4.27
C THR A 49 14.11 -2.79 3.99
N VAL A 50 14.91 -2.58 2.94
CA VAL A 50 15.35 -1.23 2.51
C VAL A 50 14.16 -0.33 2.14
N VAL A 51 13.15 -0.87 1.44
CA VAL A 51 11.92 -0.11 1.13
C VAL A 51 11.19 0.29 2.41
N SER A 52 11.07 -0.63 3.37
CA SER A 52 10.38 -0.36 4.64
C SER A 52 11.09 0.73 5.45
N GLN A 53 12.43 0.66 5.53
CA GLN A 53 13.25 1.70 6.16
C GLN A 53 13.10 3.06 5.44
N SER A 54 13.01 3.06 4.12
CA SER A 54 12.82 4.28 3.32
C SER A 54 11.45 4.94 3.54
N ILE A 55 10.41 4.14 3.77
CA ILE A 55 9.09 4.64 4.18
C ILE A 55 9.20 5.33 5.54
N CYS A 56 9.77 4.65 6.55
CA CYS A 56 9.96 5.23 7.88
C CYS A 56 10.76 6.54 7.84
N LYS A 57 11.81 6.59 7.02
CA LYS A 57 12.59 7.81 6.81
C LYS A 57 11.75 8.92 6.18
N SER A 58 10.97 8.63 5.14
CA SER A 58 10.10 9.62 4.49
C SER A 58 9.04 10.20 5.44
N LEU A 59 8.53 9.37 6.35
CA LEU A 59 7.59 9.80 7.40
C LEU A 59 8.27 10.71 8.41
N LYS A 60 9.47 10.35 8.90
CA LYS A 60 10.25 11.21 9.82
C LYS A 60 10.64 12.54 9.19
N ASP A 61 11.12 12.52 7.94
CA ASP A 61 11.46 13.72 7.18
C ASP A 61 10.24 14.64 7.02
N TYR A 62 9.04 14.08 6.88
CA TYR A 62 7.80 14.86 6.84
C TYR A 62 7.53 15.53 8.19
N GLU A 63 7.60 14.79 9.30
CA GLU A 63 7.37 15.36 10.64
C GLU A 63 8.37 16.47 10.98
N GLU A 64 9.65 16.28 10.69
CA GLU A 64 10.68 17.30 10.91
C GLU A 64 10.43 18.54 10.07
N LYS A 65 10.00 18.38 8.80
CA LYS A 65 9.63 19.51 7.94
C LYS A 65 8.41 20.25 8.44
N CYS A 66 7.42 19.57 9.00
CA CYS A 66 6.24 20.20 9.60
C CYS A 66 6.61 21.01 10.85
N LYS A 67 7.53 20.52 11.68
CA LYS A 67 8.01 21.24 12.87
C LYS A 67 8.82 22.49 12.53
N ASN A 68 9.59 22.45 11.43
CA ASN A 68 10.56 23.50 11.09
C ASN A 68 10.06 24.54 10.07
N ASN A 69 8.95 24.30 9.34
CA ASN A 69 8.43 25.24 8.34
C ASN A 69 7.06 25.81 8.74
N SER A 70 6.90 27.12 8.54
CA SER A 70 5.59 27.82 8.49
C SER A 70 4.86 27.64 7.14
N LYS A 71 5.44 26.87 6.20
CA LYS A 71 4.80 26.57 4.91
C LYS A 71 3.63 25.62 5.14
N SER A 72 2.45 26.03 4.69
CA SER A 72 1.20 25.28 4.84
C SER A 72 1.36 23.84 4.35
N ASP A 73 0.73 22.91 5.07
CA ASP A 73 0.65 21.46 4.78
C ASP A 73 0.38 21.13 3.29
N GLN A 74 -0.23 22.08 2.58
CA GLN A 74 -0.54 22.02 1.14
C GLN A 74 0.65 21.66 0.23
N GLN A 75 1.89 22.02 0.57
CA GLN A 75 3.06 21.68 -0.26
C GLN A 75 3.76 20.37 0.17
N LEU A 76 3.73 20.03 1.45
CA LEU A 76 4.42 18.86 1.99
C LEU A 76 3.64 17.56 1.73
N LEU A 77 2.31 17.64 1.73
CA LEU A 77 1.44 16.49 1.55
C LEU A 77 1.54 15.85 0.16
N PRO A 78 1.51 16.60 -0.97
CA PRO A 78 1.76 16.03 -2.29
C PRO A 78 3.12 15.34 -2.41
N TRP A 79 4.17 15.93 -1.80
CA TRP A 79 5.50 15.35 -1.78
C TRP A 79 5.52 14.00 -1.03
N LEU A 80 4.89 13.95 0.15
CA LEU A 80 4.77 12.72 0.93
C LEU A 80 4.00 11.64 0.15
N PHE A 81 2.87 12.00 -0.45
CA PHE A 81 2.08 11.08 -1.28
C PHE A 81 2.92 10.46 -2.41
N LEU A 82 3.69 11.27 -3.16
CA LEU A 82 4.53 10.77 -4.25
C LEU A 82 5.63 9.81 -3.75
N LYS A 83 6.22 10.10 -2.58
CA LYS A 83 7.21 9.22 -1.94
C LYS A 83 6.57 7.89 -1.54
N LEU A 84 5.46 7.93 -0.79
CA LEU A 84 4.75 6.74 -0.33
C LEU A 84 4.23 5.89 -1.50
N ARG A 85 3.70 6.53 -2.56
CA ARG A 85 3.28 5.86 -3.79
C ARG A 85 4.42 5.08 -4.43
N ARG A 86 5.61 5.69 -4.60
CA ARG A 86 6.78 5.01 -5.17
C ARG A 86 7.19 3.79 -4.32
N HIS A 87 7.16 3.93 -3.00
CA HIS A 87 7.45 2.81 -2.11
C HIS A 87 6.40 1.70 -2.16
N CYS A 88 5.11 2.04 -2.32
CA CYS A 88 4.04 1.05 -2.54
C CYS A 88 4.28 0.26 -3.82
N ILE A 89 4.56 0.94 -4.93
CA ILE A 89 4.86 0.28 -6.23
C ILE A 89 6.05 -0.67 -6.09
N MET A 90 7.15 -0.18 -5.50
CA MET A 90 8.36 -1.00 -5.36
C MET A 90 8.12 -2.21 -4.43
N GLY A 91 7.48 -1.98 -3.29
CA GLY A 91 7.13 -3.05 -2.35
C GLY A 91 6.22 -4.11 -3.00
N GLN A 92 5.25 -3.69 -3.81
CA GLN A 92 4.35 -4.61 -4.50
C GLN A 92 5.07 -5.42 -5.59
N LYS A 93 6.03 -4.83 -6.31
CA LYS A 93 6.86 -5.55 -7.29
C LYS A 93 7.65 -6.69 -6.63
N PHE A 94 8.26 -6.45 -5.46
CA PHE A 94 8.95 -7.51 -4.73
C PHE A 94 8.01 -8.62 -4.27
N VAL A 95 6.82 -8.26 -3.76
CA VAL A 95 5.79 -9.25 -3.39
C VAL A 95 5.38 -10.08 -4.60
N ALA A 96 5.19 -9.47 -5.77
CA ALA A 96 4.80 -10.16 -7.00
C ALA A 96 5.89 -11.13 -7.52
N ILE A 97 7.17 -10.77 -7.35
CA ILE A 97 8.31 -11.65 -7.67
C ILE A 97 8.31 -12.87 -6.75
N LEU A 98 8.05 -12.69 -5.45
CA LEU A 98 8.07 -13.78 -4.47
C LEU A 98 6.84 -14.69 -4.53
N HIS A 99 5.66 -14.15 -4.84
CA HIS A 99 4.39 -14.90 -4.79
C HIS A 99 3.87 -15.38 -6.16
N VAL A 100 4.64 -15.19 -7.24
CA VAL A 100 4.23 -15.52 -8.62
C VAL A 100 2.88 -14.88 -8.96
N SER A 101 2.91 -13.59 -9.29
CA SER A 101 1.84 -12.79 -9.94
C SER A 101 0.40 -13.35 -9.87
N ASN A 102 -0.41 -12.82 -8.94
CA ASN A 102 -1.86 -13.07 -8.93
C ASN A 102 -2.53 -12.28 -10.08
N LYS A 103 -3.34 -12.93 -10.93
CA LYS A 103 -4.04 -12.24 -12.03
C LYS A 103 -4.92 -11.09 -11.55
N LEU A 104 -5.53 -11.22 -10.36
CA LEU A 104 -6.36 -10.17 -9.76
C LEU A 104 -5.53 -8.94 -9.39
N LEU A 105 -4.28 -9.12 -8.95
CA LEU A 105 -3.35 -8.03 -8.68
C LEU A 105 -3.05 -7.25 -9.96
N SER A 106 -2.83 -7.95 -11.07
CA SER A 106 -2.58 -7.28 -12.35
C SER A 106 -3.77 -6.41 -12.74
N ILE A 107 -4.99 -6.93 -12.60
CA ILE A 107 -6.22 -6.18 -12.93
C ILE A 107 -6.34 -4.93 -12.05
N ILE A 108 -6.18 -5.07 -10.73
CA ILE A 108 -6.24 -3.92 -9.80
C ILE A 108 -5.18 -2.88 -10.14
N THR A 109 -3.93 -3.32 -10.35
CA THR A 109 -2.81 -2.42 -10.65
C THR A 109 -3.04 -1.68 -11.96
N THR A 110 -3.47 -2.39 -13.01
CA THR A 110 -3.78 -1.78 -14.32
C THR A 110 -4.90 -0.75 -14.22
N ILE A 111 -5.96 -1.00 -13.43
CA ILE A 111 -7.00 0.01 -13.20
C ILE A 111 -6.40 1.25 -12.52
N LEU A 112 -5.67 1.05 -11.42
CA LEU A 112 -5.14 2.13 -10.60
C LEU A 112 -4.08 2.99 -11.32
N GLU A 113 -3.30 2.40 -12.21
CA GLU A 113 -2.32 3.12 -13.02
C GLU A 113 -2.96 4.21 -13.90
N LYS A 114 -4.18 3.98 -14.42
CA LYS A 114 -4.95 4.99 -15.18
C LYS A 114 -5.23 6.25 -14.37
N TYR A 115 -5.32 6.10 -13.04
CA TYR A 115 -5.60 7.17 -12.09
C TYR A 115 -4.34 7.70 -11.40
N GLY A 116 -3.16 7.23 -11.79
CA GLY A 116 -1.91 7.60 -11.12
C GLY A 116 -1.83 7.09 -9.68
N LEU A 117 -2.58 6.05 -9.32
CA LEU A 117 -2.60 5.46 -7.98
C LEU A 117 -1.64 4.27 -7.90
N ALA A 118 -1.48 3.72 -6.69
CA ALA A 118 -0.76 2.48 -6.45
C ALA A 118 -1.47 1.67 -5.37
N ALA A 119 -1.43 0.35 -5.51
CA ALA A 119 -1.92 -0.58 -4.51
C ALA A 119 -0.76 -1.37 -3.89
N LYS A 120 -0.95 -1.78 -2.63
CA LYS A 120 -0.15 -2.80 -1.97
C LYS A 120 -1.07 -3.81 -1.30
N TYR A 121 -0.79 -5.09 -1.51
CA TYR A 121 -1.53 -6.17 -0.85
C TYR A 121 -1.33 -6.17 0.65
N THR A 122 -2.39 -6.59 1.33
CA THR A 122 -2.47 -6.72 2.77
C THR A 122 -3.43 -7.84 3.12
N ASP A 123 -3.37 -8.28 4.37
CA ASP A 123 -3.52 -9.68 4.75
C ASP A 123 -2.26 -10.48 4.48
N GLY A 124 -1.88 -11.27 5.48
CA GLY A 124 -0.58 -11.87 5.57
C GLY A 124 -0.29 -13.00 4.59
N GLU A 125 -1.22 -13.46 3.73
CA GLU A 125 -1.05 -14.77 3.05
C GLU A 125 -2.14 -15.17 2.01
N ARG A 126 -3.06 -14.29 1.58
CA ARG A 126 -4.23 -14.70 0.75
C ARG A 126 -4.55 -13.81 -0.44
N GLY A 127 -3.87 -12.68 -0.58
CA GLY A 127 -4.19 -11.73 -1.64
C GLY A 127 -5.67 -11.32 -1.65
N ARG A 128 -6.32 -11.29 -0.49
CA ARG A 128 -7.73 -10.93 -0.37
C ARG A 128 -7.90 -9.43 -0.35
N TYR A 129 -7.03 -8.72 0.33
CA TYR A 129 -7.15 -7.27 0.44
C TYR A 129 -5.98 -6.52 -0.20
N ALA A 130 -6.27 -5.38 -0.81
CA ALA A 130 -5.26 -4.43 -1.24
C ALA A 130 -5.60 -3.03 -0.74
N TYR A 131 -4.61 -2.34 -0.18
CA TYR A 131 -4.74 -0.92 0.15
C TYR A 131 -4.32 -0.09 -1.06
N VAL A 132 -5.14 0.90 -1.40
CA VAL A 132 -4.85 1.92 -2.41
C VAL A 132 -4.60 3.24 -1.69
N LEU A 133 -3.39 3.77 -1.84
CA LEU A 133 -3.08 5.09 -1.30
C LEU A 133 -3.78 6.17 -2.14
N LEU A 134 -4.60 7.01 -1.52
CA LEU A 134 -5.25 8.13 -2.19
C LEU A 134 -4.45 9.43 -2.00
N PRO A 135 -4.44 10.33 -2.99
CA PRO A 135 -4.03 11.72 -2.78
C PRO A 135 -4.92 12.36 -1.70
N LEU A 136 -4.33 13.18 -0.84
CA LEU A 136 -5.09 13.86 0.21
C LEU A 136 -6.12 14.87 -0.31
N ASN A 137 -5.88 15.40 -1.50
CA ASN A 137 -6.80 16.27 -2.23
C ASN A 137 -7.70 15.49 -3.21
N ALA A 138 -7.79 14.16 -3.08
CA ALA A 138 -8.69 13.37 -3.91
C ALA A 138 -10.13 13.84 -3.72
N THR A 139 -10.75 14.25 -4.83
CA THR A 139 -12.16 14.67 -4.81
C THR A 139 -13.08 13.45 -4.73
N ASP A 140 -14.28 13.62 -4.17
CA ASP A 140 -15.27 12.55 -4.13
C ASP A 140 -15.60 12.02 -5.53
N LYS A 141 -15.59 12.89 -6.55
CA LYS A 141 -15.76 12.49 -7.95
C LYS A 141 -14.63 11.56 -8.42
N PHE A 142 -13.38 11.91 -8.10
CA PHE A 142 -12.22 11.08 -8.42
C PHE A 142 -12.32 9.71 -7.74
N ILE A 143 -12.64 9.68 -6.45
CA ILE A 143 -12.78 8.44 -5.68
C ILE A 143 -13.91 7.58 -6.25
N LYS A 144 -15.10 8.17 -6.50
CA LYS A 144 -16.24 7.46 -7.10
C LYS A 144 -15.90 6.84 -8.45
N ASN A 145 -15.12 7.52 -9.29
CA ASN A 145 -14.71 6.99 -10.59
C ASN A 145 -13.81 5.75 -10.44
N VAL A 146 -12.78 5.84 -9.57
CA VAL A 146 -11.89 4.71 -9.27
C VAL A 146 -12.68 3.54 -8.69
N SER A 147 -13.54 3.80 -7.70
CA SER A 147 -14.38 2.77 -7.07
C SER A 147 -15.32 2.10 -8.08
N LYS A 148 -15.88 2.86 -9.02
CA LYS A 148 -16.77 2.30 -10.07
C LYS A 148 -16.05 1.30 -10.97
N GLU A 149 -14.82 1.59 -11.38
CA GLU A 149 -14.03 0.63 -12.19
C GLU A 149 -13.68 -0.63 -11.41
N LEU A 150 -13.31 -0.50 -10.13
CA LEU A 150 -13.01 -1.64 -9.27
C LEU A 150 -14.26 -2.50 -9.00
N LEU A 151 -15.41 -1.87 -8.73
CA LEU A 151 -16.69 -2.55 -8.53
C LEU A 151 -17.16 -3.27 -9.81
N ALA A 152 -16.89 -2.70 -10.99
CA ALA A 152 -17.20 -3.35 -12.26
C ALA A 152 -16.41 -4.66 -12.47
N GLN A 153 -15.25 -4.80 -11.83
CA GLN A 153 -14.49 -6.05 -11.75
C GLN A 153 -14.92 -6.95 -10.57
N GLN A 154 -16.06 -6.66 -9.95
CA GLN A 154 -16.64 -7.40 -8.82
C GLN A 154 -15.83 -7.34 -7.52
N PHE A 155 -14.86 -6.42 -7.41
CA PHE A 155 -14.14 -6.20 -6.17
C PHE A 155 -15.00 -5.46 -5.14
N GLY A 156 -14.82 -5.77 -3.86
CA GLY A 156 -15.32 -4.92 -2.78
C GLY A 156 -14.46 -3.67 -2.64
N VAL A 157 -15.05 -2.52 -2.34
CA VAL A 157 -14.32 -1.27 -2.13
C VAL A 157 -14.86 -0.59 -0.88
N THR A 158 -13.98 -0.34 0.09
CA THR A 158 -14.30 0.37 1.33
C THR A 158 -13.32 1.52 1.52
N MET A 159 -13.80 2.72 1.82
CA MET A 159 -12.93 3.82 2.21
C MET A 159 -12.58 3.66 3.69
N ILE A 160 -11.30 3.74 4.03
CA ILE A 160 -10.84 3.70 5.41
C ILE A 160 -9.78 4.78 5.64
N ASP A 161 -9.71 5.22 6.88
CA ASP A 161 -8.74 6.20 7.35
C ASP A 161 -7.59 5.47 8.05
N LEU A 162 -6.37 5.67 7.58
CA LEU A 162 -5.15 5.26 8.26
C LEU A 162 -4.67 6.35 9.21
N CYS A 163 -3.84 5.96 10.18
CA CYS A 163 -3.33 6.85 11.22
C CYS A 163 -4.45 7.50 12.06
N CYS A 164 -5.56 6.78 12.23
CA CYS A 164 -6.60 7.17 13.17
C CYS A 164 -6.14 6.95 14.61
N ASP A 165 -6.85 7.57 15.55
CA ASP A 165 -6.63 7.31 16.96
C ASP A 165 -6.83 5.83 17.27
N GLY A 166 -5.98 5.32 18.18
CA GLY A 166 -6.14 3.98 18.73
C GLY A 166 -7.30 3.94 19.73
N VAL A 167 -7.19 3.02 20.70
CA VAL A 167 -8.18 2.92 21.79
C VAL A 167 -8.31 4.26 22.51
N ARG A 168 -9.53 4.79 22.56
CA ARG A 168 -9.93 5.93 23.39
C ARG A 168 -10.90 5.40 24.46
N ILE A 169 -10.76 5.90 25.69
CA ILE A 169 -11.73 5.66 26.77
C ILE A 169 -12.63 6.89 26.78
N GLU A 170 -13.92 6.67 26.55
CA GLU A 170 -14.99 7.69 26.65
C GLU A 170 -15.66 7.63 28.02
#